data_AF-A0A5B0TYZ3-F1
#
_entry.id   AF-A0A5B0TYZ3-F1
#
_cell.length_a   1.000
_cell.length_b   1.000
_cell.length_c   1.000
_cell.angle_alpha   90.00
_cell.angle_beta   90.00
_cell.angle_gamma   90.00
#
_symmetry.space_group_name_H-M   'P 1'
#
loop_
_entity.id
_entity.type
_entity.pdbx_description
1 polymer ?
#
loop_
_entity_poly.entity_id
_entity_poly.type
_entity_poly.pdbx_seq_one_letter_code
_entity_poly.pdbx_strand_id
1 'polypeptide(L)'
;MQNIFITVITASLVLLTGCTNGEIKMTSFKKFKPADDKGHPFHSVFFNLEGNNKQEYCEISFPCKILENKAEIDGPGINNLMIGCSFDGYKNVGMPITSEYFNTTLKFIGGNKATLNFHGELVADHGVSYEARTVGPVEFEYSL
;
A
#
# COMPACT_ATOMS: atom_id res chain seq x y z
N MET A 1 -17.54 13.77 -55.83
CA MET A 1 -16.77 12.78 -55.04
C MET A 1 -16.92 13.17 -53.58
N GLN A 2 -17.67 12.37 -52.81
CA GLN A 2 -18.08 12.69 -51.44
C GLN A 2 -17.33 11.72 -50.52
N ASN A 3 -16.34 12.24 -49.78
CA ASN A 3 -15.54 11.44 -48.85
C ASN A 3 -16.36 11.16 -47.60
N ILE A 4 -16.76 9.90 -47.41
CA ILE A 4 -17.33 9.40 -46.17
C ILE A 4 -16.17 9.05 -45.24
N PHE A 5 -15.98 9.84 -44.19
CA PHE A 5 -15.07 9.49 -43.10
C PHE A 5 -15.79 8.48 -42.19
N ILE A 6 -15.34 7.22 -42.22
CA ILE A 6 -15.77 6.19 -41.28
C ILE A 6 -14.90 6.32 -40.03
N THR A 7 -15.43 6.95 -38.99
CA THR A 7 -14.79 6.97 -37.68
C THR A 7 -15.03 5.62 -37.01
N VAL A 8 -14.03 4.74 -37.04
CA VAL A 8 -14.03 3.48 -36.30
C VAL A 8 -13.85 3.83 -34.82
N ILE A 9 -14.95 3.83 -34.07
CA ILE A 9 -14.91 3.89 -32.62
C ILE A 9 -14.51 2.49 -32.14
N THR A 10 -13.24 2.32 -31.80
CA THR A 10 -12.74 1.15 -31.09
C THR A 10 -13.37 1.14 -29.69
N ALA A 11 -14.50 0.46 -29.54
CA ALA A 11 -15.04 0.10 -28.24
C ALA A 11 -14.15 -1.02 -27.68
N SER A 12 -13.17 -0.64 -26.86
CA SER A 12 -12.40 -1.60 -26.08
C SER A 12 -13.34 -2.30 -25.10
N LEU A 13 -13.64 -3.56 -25.40
CA LEU A 13 -14.35 -4.48 -24.53
C LEU A 13 -13.44 -4.82 -23.34
N VAL A 14 -13.61 -4.12 -22.22
CA VAL A 14 -12.92 -4.47 -20.96
C VAL A 14 -13.58 -5.72 -20.40
N LEU A 15 -12.85 -6.83 -20.44
CA LEU A 15 -13.23 -8.12 -19.87
C LEU A 15 -13.32 -7.99 -18.34
N LEU A 16 -14.52 -8.24 -17.81
CA LEU A 16 -14.81 -8.40 -16.40
C LEU A 16 -14.14 -9.68 -15.86
N THR A 17 -12.96 -9.53 -15.29
CA THR A 17 -12.37 -10.51 -14.36
C THR A 17 -11.95 -9.75 -13.11
N GLY A 18 -12.73 -9.89 -12.03
CA GLY A 18 -12.45 -9.36 -10.68
C GLY A 18 -12.27 -7.84 -10.63
N CYS A 19 -13.34 -7.09 -10.36
CA CYS A 19 -13.25 -5.62 -10.25
C CYS A 19 -12.40 -5.20 -9.04
N THR A 20 -11.09 -5.05 -9.22
CA THR A 20 -10.30 -4.11 -8.42
C THR A 20 -10.87 -2.73 -8.71
N ASN A 21 -11.50 -2.10 -7.72
CA ASN A 21 -12.26 -0.85 -7.92
C ASN A 21 -11.35 0.41 -7.95
N GLY A 22 -10.05 0.25 -7.71
CA GLY A 22 -9.05 1.31 -7.81
C GLY A 22 -7.66 0.83 -7.44
N GLU A 23 -6.66 1.66 -7.74
CA GLU A 23 -5.26 1.41 -7.42
C GLU A 23 -4.80 2.39 -6.33
N ILE A 24 -4.23 1.87 -5.24
CA ILE A 24 -3.59 2.63 -4.17
C ILE A 24 -2.09 2.61 -4.39
N LYS A 25 -1.52 3.72 -4.84
CA LYS A 25 -0.08 3.84 -5.07
C LYS A 25 0.59 4.59 -3.93
N MET A 26 1.43 3.91 -3.15
CA MET A 26 2.28 4.52 -2.13
C MET A 26 3.54 5.11 -2.78
N THR A 27 3.74 6.42 -2.64
CA THR A 27 4.76 7.16 -3.41
C THR A 27 5.98 7.53 -2.60
N SER A 28 5.81 7.88 -1.33
CA SER A 28 6.88 8.44 -0.51
C SER A 28 6.62 8.28 0.98
N PHE A 29 7.69 8.25 1.76
CA PHE A 29 7.62 8.31 3.22
C PHE A 29 6.94 9.61 3.68
N LYS A 30 5.97 9.47 4.59
CA LYS A 30 5.23 10.58 5.20
C LYS A 30 5.72 10.85 6.62
N LYS A 31 5.76 9.81 7.45
CA LYS A 31 6.23 9.88 8.84
C LYS A 31 6.44 8.48 9.42
N PHE A 32 7.22 8.42 10.49
CA PHE A 32 7.35 7.26 11.35
C PHE A 32 6.63 7.53 12.68
N LYS A 33 5.98 6.52 13.25
CA LYS A 33 5.42 6.56 14.60
C LYS A 33 5.93 5.36 15.40
N PRO A 34 6.68 5.57 16.49
CA PRO A 34 7.14 4.48 17.34
C PRO A 34 5.97 3.79 18.05
N ALA A 35 6.19 2.56 18.48
CA ALA A 35 5.27 1.88 19.38
C ALA A 35 5.14 2.64 20.71
N ASP A 36 3.94 2.68 21.29
CA ASP A 36 3.66 3.27 22.59
C ASP A 36 2.59 2.49 23.38
N ASP A 37 2.62 2.64 24.70
CA ASP A 37 1.67 2.00 25.63
C ASP A 37 0.28 2.67 25.64
N LYS A 38 0.05 3.69 24.79
CA LYS A 38 -1.14 4.55 24.80
C LYS A 38 -2.06 4.31 23.60
N GLY A 39 -1.93 3.16 22.95
CA GLY A 39 -2.82 2.71 21.88
C GLY A 39 -2.15 2.56 20.52
N HIS A 40 -0.82 2.59 20.44
CA HIS A 40 -0.08 2.29 19.22
C HIS A 40 0.95 1.18 19.46
N PRO A 41 0.52 -0.09 19.58
CA PRO A 41 1.38 -1.18 20.07
C PRO A 41 2.48 -1.61 19.10
N PHE A 42 2.51 -1.06 17.87
CA PHE A 42 3.46 -1.42 16.83
C PHE A 42 4.18 -0.17 16.33
N HIS A 43 5.42 -0.33 15.86
CA HIS A 43 6.06 0.72 15.08
C HIS A 43 5.33 0.82 13.74
N SER A 44 5.01 2.03 13.27
CA SER A 44 4.29 2.24 12.02
C SER A 44 5.00 3.23 11.12
N VAL A 45 4.99 2.94 9.82
CA VAL A 45 5.45 3.85 8.77
C VAL A 45 4.23 4.29 7.96
N PHE A 46 4.13 5.58 7.72
CA PHE A 46 3.06 6.19 6.95
C PHE A 46 3.60 6.58 5.58
N PHE A 47 2.82 6.32 4.54
CA PHE A 47 3.15 6.66 3.16
C PHE A 47 2.16 7.67 2.58
N ASN A 48 2.66 8.61 1.79
CA ASN A 48 1.82 9.42 0.92
C ASN A 48 1.32 8.56 -0.24
N LEU A 49 0.11 8.84 -0.71
CA LEU A 49 -0.48 8.16 -1.86
C LEU A 49 -0.35 9.01 -3.12
N GLU A 50 -0.39 8.38 -4.30
CA GLU A 50 -0.57 9.08 -5.57
C GLU A 50 -1.97 9.70 -5.58
N GLY A 51 -2.02 11.02 -5.70
CA GLY A 51 -3.25 11.80 -5.50
C GLY A 51 -2.95 13.02 -4.66
N ASN A 52 -3.59 14.15 -4.96
CA ASN A 52 -3.26 15.43 -4.31
C ASN A 52 -3.99 15.64 -2.97
N ASN A 53 -4.57 14.57 -2.40
CA ASN A 53 -5.33 14.64 -1.15
C ASN A 53 -4.43 14.38 0.07
N LYS A 54 -4.11 15.44 0.81
CA LYS A 54 -3.23 15.36 2.00
C LYS A 54 -3.80 14.49 3.13
N GLN A 55 -5.11 14.23 3.13
CA GLN A 55 -5.77 13.41 4.14
C GLN A 55 -5.57 11.92 3.92
N GLU A 56 -5.20 11.51 2.70
CA GLU A 56 -4.98 10.12 2.36
C GLU A 56 -3.57 9.65 2.74
N TYR A 57 -3.48 8.39 3.13
CA TYR A 57 -2.24 7.72 3.50
C TYR A 57 -2.47 6.22 3.62
N CYS A 58 -1.40 5.45 3.49
CA CYS A 58 -1.35 4.08 4.01
C CYS A 58 -0.42 4.05 5.22
N GLU A 59 -0.84 3.33 6.24
CA GLU A 59 -0.06 2.98 7.42
C GLU A 59 0.34 1.51 7.31
N ILE A 60 1.64 1.24 7.47
CA ILE A 60 2.17 -0.12 7.58
C ILE A 60 2.78 -0.28 8.96
N SER A 61 2.19 -1.15 9.76
CA SER A 61 2.61 -1.47 11.12
C SER A 61 3.45 -2.75 11.13
N PHE A 62 4.53 -2.72 11.92
CA PHE A 62 5.54 -3.76 12.03
C PHE A 62 5.41 -4.51 13.38
N PRO A 63 4.65 -5.60 13.46
CA PRO A 63 4.65 -6.49 14.63
C PRO A 63 6.02 -7.18 14.84
N CYS A 64 6.18 -7.86 15.97
CA CYS A 64 7.32 -8.76 16.25
C CYS A 64 8.73 -8.13 16.18
N LYS A 65 8.87 -6.83 16.48
CA LYS A 65 10.18 -6.15 16.58
C LYS A 65 11.01 -6.19 15.29
N ILE A 66 10.37 -6.27 14.11
CA ILE A 66 11.05 -6.36 12.81
C ILE A 66 12.08 -5.23 12.62
N LEU A 67 11.70 -3.98 12.95
CA LEU A 67 12.58 -2.82 12.80
C LEU A 67 13.73 -2.80 13.82
N GLU A 68 13.48 -3.26 15.05
CA GLU A 68 14.50 -3.38 16.11
C GLU A 68 15.56 -4.42 15.73
N ASN A 69 15.12 -5.58 15.25
CA ASN A 69 15.98 -6.70 14.90
C ASN A 69 16.61 -6.57 13.51
N LYS A 70 16.22 -5.54 12.75
CA LYS A 70 16.57 -5.40 11.33
C LYS A 70 16.28 -6.65 10.51
N ALA A 71 15.14 -7.28 10.78
CA ALA A 71 14.73 -8.49 10.09
C ALA A 71 14.24 -8.15 8.67
N GLU A 72 15.00 -8.57 7.66
CA GLU A 72 14.59 -8.39 6.27
C GLU A 72 13.36 -9.21 5.92
N ILE A 73 12.62 -8.74 4.93
CA ILE A 73 11.48 -9.48 4.38
C ILE A 73 11.65 -9.56 2.88
N ASP A 74 11.38 -10.74 2.31
CA ASP A 74 11.39 -10.95 0.86
C ASP A 74 10.44 -12.11 0.51
N GLY A 75 9.26 -11.79 -0.02
CA GLY A 75 8.35 -12.79 -0.56
C GLY A 75 6.85 -12.47 -0.43
N PRO A 76 5.99 -13.37 -0.94
CA PRO A 76 4.54 -13.30 -0.79
C PRO A 76 4.09 -13.62 0.64
N GLY A 77 2.91 -13.11 1.03
CA GLY A 77 2.18 -13.61 2.20
C GLY A 77 2.80 -13.27 3.57
N ILE A 78 3.22 -12.03 3.79
CA ILE A 78 3.80 -11.67 5.08
C ILE A 78 2.74 -11.61 6.19
N ASN A 79 2.67 -12.67 6.99
CA ASN A 79 1.96 -12.72 8.28
C ASN A 79 2.48 -11.71 9.34
N ASN A 80 3.43 -10.84 8.97
CA ASN A 80 4.18 -9.99 9.88
C ASN A 80 4.03 -8.49 9.58
N LEU A 81 3.10 -8.06 8.72
CA LEU A 81 2.79 -6.65 8.49
C LEU A 81 1.28 -6.44 8.52
N MET A 82 0.87 -5.34 9.13
CA MET A 82 -0.52 -4.88 9.08
C MET A 82 -0.57 -3.61 8.25
N ILE A 83 -1.47 -3.55 7.27
CA ILE A 83 -1.64 -2.37 6.43
C ILE A 83 -3.07 -1.86 6.53
N GLY A 84 -3.20 -0.54 6.69
CA GLY A 84 -4.47 0.16 6.69
C GLY A 84 -4.34 1.48 5.94
N CYS A 85 -5.23 1.72 4.98
CA CYS A 85 -5.24 2.95 4.20
C CYS A 85 -6.49 3.79 4.45
N SER A 86 -6.30 5.11 4.45
CA SER A 86 -7.35 6.10 4.25
C SER A 86 -7.29 6.54 2.79
N PHE A 87 -8.28 6.16 1.99
CA PHE A 87 -8.29 6.33 0.54
C PHE A 87 -9.73 6.48 0.03
N ASP A 88 -9.94 7.42 -0.89
CA ASP A 88 -11.24 7.68 -1.54
C ASP A 88 -12.40 7.89 -0.54
N GLY A 89 -12.12 8.61 0.54
CA GLY A 89 -13.09 8.85 1.62
C GLY A 89 -13.34 7.65 2.55
N TYR A 90 -12.78 6.47 2.26
CA TYR A 90 -12.85 5.29 3.12
C TYR A 90 -11.68 5.24 4.10
N LYS A 91 -11.95 4.68 5.28
CA LYS A 91 -10.95 4.42 6.32
C LYS A 91 -10.77 2.92 6.47
N ASN A 92 -9.59 2.50 6.96
CA ASN A 92 -9.27 1.12 7.29
C ASN A 92 -9.32 0.14 6.10
N VAL A 93 -9.06 0.62 4.88
CA VAL A 93 -8.89 -0.27 3.73
C VAL A 93 -7.69 -1.18 3.99
N GLY A 94 -7.91 -2.49 4.10
CA GLY A 94 -6.88 -3.49 4.38
C GLY A 94 -6.88 -4.11 5.80
N MET A 95 -7.71 -3.63 6.74
CA MET A 95 -7.79 -4.16 8.12
C MET A 95 -9.07 -4.97 8.39
N PRO A 96 -9.04 -6.06 9.20
CA PRO A 96 -7.87 -6.68 9.80
C PRO A 96 -7.25 -7.83 8.98
N ILE A 97 -8.00 -8.69 8.26
CA ILE A 97 -7.42 -9.86 7.55
C ILE A 97 -8.35 -10.34 6.42
N THR A 98 -8.45 -9.58 5.35
CA THR A 98 -9.04 -10.01 4.06
C THR A 98 -8.13 -9.68 2.87
N SER A 99 -6.94 -9.16 3.16
CA SER A 99 -5.97 -8.68 2.18
C SER A 99 -5.05 -9.82 1.74
N GLU A 100 -4.73 -9.87 0.44
CA GLU A 100 -3.77 -10.81 -0.11
C GLU A 100 -2.46 -10.09 -0.43
N TYR A 101 -1.35 -10.48 0.20
CA TYR A 101 -0.05 -9.87 -0.07
C TYR A 101 0.69 -10.66 -1.15
N PHE A 102 0.77 -10.08 -2.35
CA PHE A 102 1.39 -10.71 -3.51
C PHE A 102 2.91 -10.70 -3.43
N ASN A 103 3.50 -9.59 -3.00
CA ASN A 103 4.94 -9.49 -2.80
C ASN A 103 5.26 -8.35 -1.85
N THR A 104 6.22 -8.55 -0.95
CA THR A 104 6.75 -7.44 -0.18
C THR A 104 8.22 -7.69 0.16
N THR A 105 9.00 -6.63 0.03
CA THR A 105 10.43 -6.60 0.33
C THR A 105 10.72 -5.49 1.32
N LEU A 106 11.40 -5.82 2.43
CA LEU A 106 11.93 -4.86 3.40
C LEU A 106 13.45 -5.08 3.51
N LYS A 107 14.24 -4.05 3.20
CA LYS A 107 15.72 -4.11 3.27
C LYS A 107 16.28 -2.93 4.05
N PHE A 108 17.26 -3.18 4.92
CA PHE A 108 17.91 -2.14 5.71
C PHE A 108 19.13 -1.60 4.96
N ILE A 109 19.17 -0.28 4.74
CA ILE A 109 20.20 0.36 3.89
C ILE A 109 21.27 1.10 4.68
N GLY A 110 21.22 1.05 6.01
CA GLY A 110 22.22 1.62 6.91
C GLY A 110 21.62 2.55 7.96
N GLY A 111 22.29 2.69 9.10
CA GLY A 111 21.80 3.50 10.22
C GLY A 111 20.38 3.11 10.63
N ASN A 112 19.47 4.07 10.57
CA ASN A 112 18.05 3.99 10.85
C ASN A 112 17.18 4.18 9.58
N LYS A 113 17.69 3.77 8.42
CA LYS A 113 17.01 3.79 7.12
C LYS A 113 16.72 2.39 6.60
N ALA A 114 15.57 2.23 5.95
CA ALA A 114 15.19 1.03 5.25
C ALA A 114 14.41 1.36 3.96
N THR A 115 14.30 0.39 3.07
CA THR A 115 13.46 0.45 1.88
C THR A 115 12.34 -0.55 1.99
N LEU A 116 11.12 -0.13 1.64
CA LEU A 116 9.95 -1.00 1.55
C LEU A 116 9.44 -1.01 0.12
N ASN A 117 9.24 -2.20 -0.43
CA ASN A 117 8.51 -2.42 -1.66
C ASN A 117 7.32 -3.32 -1.34
N PHE A 118 6.10 -2.82 -1.45
CA PHE A 118 4.86 -3.55 -1.11
C PHE A 118 4.00 -3.72 -2.35
N HIS A 119 3.36 -4.87 -2.47
CA HIS A 119 2.30 -5.15 -3.43
C HIS A 119 1.32 -6.16 -2.83
N GLY A 120 0.05 -5.78 -2.78
CA GLY A 120 -1.02 -6.64 -2.32
C GLY A 120 -2.38 -6.10 -2.70
N GLU A 121 -3.40 -6.92 -2.49
CA GLU A 121 -4.79 -6.57 -2.63
C GLU A 121 -5.37 -6.25 -1.25
N LEU A 122 -5.92 -5.05 -1.07
CA LEU A 122 -6.51 -4.58 0.19
C LEU A 122 -8.03 -4.51 0.09
N VAL A 123 -8.70 -5.18 1.02
CA VAL A 123 -10.15 -5.21 1.06
C VAL A 123 -10.66 -4.24 2.12
N ALA A 124 -11.61 -3.40 1.74
CA ALA A 124 -12.32 -2.51 2.63
C ALA A 124 -13.47 -3.23 3.36
N ASP A 125 -13.93 -2.62 4.46
CA ASP A 125 -15.02 -3.14 5.30
C ASP A 125 -16.35 -3.42 4.56
N HIS A 126 -16.60 -2.68 3.48
CA HIS A 126 -17.77 -2.81 2.61
C HIS A 126 -17.56 -3.80 1.44
N GLY A 127 -16.49 -4.61 1.50
CA GLY A 127 -16.22 -5.71 0.56
C GLY A 127 -15.59 -5.28 -0.77
N VAL A 128 -15.22 -4.01 -0.90
CA VAL A 128 -14.51 -3.49 -2.09
C VAL A 128 -13.02 -3.78 -1.98
N SER A 129 -12.44 -4.24 -3.08
CA SER A 129 -11.03 -4.56 -3.18
C SER A 129 -10.24 -3.51 -3.99
N TYR A 130 -9.04 -3.18 -3.51
CA TYR A 130 -8.10 -2.23 -4.12
C TYR A 130 -6.74 -2.88 -4.29
N GLU A 131 -6.13 -2.75 -5.48
CA GLU A 131 -4.72 -3.12 -5.65
C GLU A 131 -3.87 -2.03 -5.00
N ALA A 132 -3.10 -2.37 -3.96
CA ALA A 132 -2.20 -1.46 -3.28
C ALA A 132 -0.75 -1.83 -3.52
N ARG A 133 0.05 -0.86 -3.94
CA ARG A 133 1.48 -1.06 -4.17
C ARG A 133 2.30 0.18 -3.93
N THR A 134 3.56 0.01 -3.61
CA THR A 134 4.53 1.09 -3.72
C THR A 134 4.90 1.31 -5.19
N VAL A 135 5.16 2.55 -5.61
CA VAL A 135 5.58 2.89 -6.99
C VAL A 135 7.02 2.45 -7.34
N GLY A 136 7.61 1.61 -6.48
CA GLY A 136 9.01 1.21 -6.42
C GLY A 136 9.44 1.07 -4.95
N PRO A 137 10.68 0.66 -4.64
CA PRO A 137 11.17 0.67 -3.27
C PRO A 137 11.16 2.09 -2.70
N VAL A 138 10.42 2.30 -1.62
CA VAL A 138 10.33 3.59 -0.93
C VAL A 138 11.27 3.57 0.27
N GLU A 139 12.24 4.49 0.29
CA GLU A 139 13.08 4.73 1.47
C GLU A 139 12.27 5.39 2.59
N PHE A 140 12.48 4.92 3.82
CA PHE A 140 11.95 5.55 5.02
C PHE A 140 13.00 5.57 6.14
N GLU A 141 12.89 6.57 7.00
CA GLU A 141 13.65 6.71 8.24
C GLU A 141 12.77 6.34 9.43
N TYR A 142 13.36 5.71 10.44
CA TYR A 142 12.67 5.31 11.66
C TYR A 142 13.50 5.66 12.91
N SER A 143 12.85 5.76 14.07
CA SER A 143 13.53 6.05 15.35
C SER A 143 12.85 5.27 16.47
N LEU A 144 13.51 4.21 16.94
CA LEU A 144 12.98 3.27 17.93
C LEU A 144 13.12 3.80 19.36
#